data_AF-A0A543HGB0-F1
#
_entry.id   AF-A0A543HGB0-F1
#
_cell.length_a   1.000
_cell.length_b   1.000
_cell.length_c   1.000
_cell.angle_alpha   90.00
_cell.angle_beta   90.00
_cell.angle_gamma   90.00
#
_symmetry.space_group_name_H-M   'P 1'
#
loop_
_entity.id
_entity.type
_entity.pdbx_description
1 polymer ?
#
loop_
_entity_poly.entity_id
_entity_poly.type
_entity_poly.pdbx_seq_one_letter_code
_entity_poly.pdbx_strand_id
1 'polypeptide(L)'
;MSYRRPVPTIGDATSAAERAQAPDAWAMHDDLAALDRVIGARRDIRRFRPDPVPDGVLTAVLAAGHRAPSVGHSQPWRFIVITEQATRDAAALMADRSRLRQAHGMAEESARGLLDLRLEGIREAPVGVVVACDRRTPAAGVLGRATFPDADLWSCATAIENIWLTARARGLGLGWVTLFEPVELAELLGLPDGVETLGWLCLGWPDERPPEPGLERAGWSKRLPLEQVVMRERWAERDAPTSHLRAPEPAAVVAARDRADDLLTVPGSLGVLDTVLDRITALPSTTGGGTLVIAAADHAVTAYGISAFDASVTADVARATREGTSMGAVAARSSGLDLELIDAGIACSRGDLVTTDALDELTYAALLALGRERGSALAGNGPVALGEVGVGNTTVAATVTAVLLGLSAEEVVGRGSAADAAMAERKRDVVTRAIRRVGRIAGHDVVRRLGGGELAVLTGVVMGVAETGGVVVLDGLATSVSALAATRLEPAVAAHLVAGQRSRERAHAHVLRELGLEPLLDLRLRAGEGVGAALATGVIRDGLALRAGVARTTP
;
A
#
# COMPACT_ATOMS: atom_id res chain seq x y z
N MET A 1 -36.69 13.76 -17.71
CA MET A 1 -35.86 14.65 -18.55
C MET A 1 -34.51 13.97 -18.73
N SER A 2 -33.96 13.93 -19.95
CA SER A 2 -32.63 13.35 -20.20
C SER A 2 -31.58 14.46 -20.18
N TYR A 3 -30.53 14.30 -19.38
CA TYR A 3 -29.42 15.25 -19.34
C TYR A 3 -28.26 14.69 -20.16
N ARG A 4 -27.63 15.52 -20.99
CA ARG A 4 -26.41 15.10 -21.71
C ARG A 4 -25.26 14.96 -20.72
N ARG A 5 -24.42 13.95 -20.94
CA ARG A 5 -23.17 13.81 -20.17
C ARG A 5 -22.30 15.07 -20.31
N PRO A 6 -21.80 15.63 -19.20
CA PRO A 6 -20.81 16.70 -19.27
C PRO A 6 -19.50 16.13 -19.82
N VAL A 7 -19.03 16.68 -20.94
CA VAL A 7 -17.74 16.32 -21.53
C VAL A 7 -16.68 17.32 -21.04
N PRO A 8 -15.61 16.86 -20.37
CA PRO A 8 -14.53 17.74 -19.94
C PRO A 8 -13.91 18.48 -21.12
N THR A 9 -13.68 19.78 -20.99
CA THR A 9 -12.91 20.58 -21.97
C THR A 9 -11.40 20.39 -21.83
N ILE A 10 -10.98 19.77 -20.73
CA ILE A 10 -9.58 19.42 -20.41
C ILE A 10 -9.60 17.98 -19.88
N GLY A 11 -8.73 17.12 -20.42
CA GLY A 11 -8.60 15.72 -19.99
C GLY A 11 -9.27 14.71 -20.92
N ASP A 12 -9.58 13.54 -20.39
CA ASP A 12 -10.22 12.45 -21.14
C ASP A 12 -11.70 12.74 -21.39
N ALA A 13 -12.07 12.90 -22.66
CA ALA A 13 -13.44 13.15 -23.07
C ALA A 13 -14.30 11.88 -23.09
N THR A 14 -13.70 10.70 -23.08
CA THR A 14 -14.42 9.42 -23.19
C THR A 14 -15.16 9.07 -21.90
N SER A 15 -16.33 8.47 -22.03
CA SER A 15 -17.13 7.90 -20.95
C SER A 15 -16.61 6.51 -20.56
N ALA A 16 -17.00 6.03 -19.39
CA ALA A 16 -16.71 4.66 -18.97
C ALA A 16 -17.25 3.63 -19.97
N ALA A 17 -18.47 3.85 -20.49
CA ALA A 17 -19.10 3.00 -21.49
C ALA A 17 -18.31 2.93 -22.81
N GLU A 18 -17.82 4.07 -23.32
CA GLU A 18 -17.00 4.11 -24.54
C GLU A 18 -15.69 3.34 -24.35
N ARG A 19 -15.01 3.52 -23.22
CA ARG A 19 -13.77 2.78 -22.90
C ARG A 19 -14.02 1.28 -22.75
N ALA A 20 -15.15 0.88 -22.17
CA ALA A 20 -15.51 -0.53 -22.03
C ALA A 20 -15.81 -1.21 -23.36
N GLN A 21 -16.34 -0.47 -24.34
CA GLN A 21 -16.67 -1.00 -25.67
C GLN A 21 -15.44 -1.20 -26.56
N ALA A 22 -14.35 -0.47 -26.30
CA ALA A 22 -13.13 -0.53 -27.10
C ALA A 22 -11.89 -0.53 -26.19
N PRO A 23 -11.62 -1.63 -25.46
CA PRO A 23 -10.51 -1.71 -24.51
C PRO A 23 -9.13 -1.59 -25.17
N ASP A 24 -9.04 -1.82 -26.48
CA ASP A 24 -7.84 -1.72 -27.30
C ASP A 24 -7.75 -0.40 -28.09
N ALA A 25 -8.67 0.55 -27.89
CA ALA A 25 -8.71 1.82 -28.62
C ALA A 25 -7.43 2.66 -28.49
N TRP A 26 -6.60 2.41 -27.48
CA TRP A 26 -5.34 3.10 -27.26
C TRP A 26 -4.12 2.43 -27.93
N ALA A 27 -4.33 1.34 -28.68
CA ALA A 27 -3.25 0.60 -29.33
C ALA A 27 -2.68 1.30 -30.58
N MET A 28 -1.34 1.35 -30.68
CA MET A 28 -0.59 1.93 -31.81
C MET A 28 -0.25 0.87 -32.85
N HIS A 29 -1.26 0.32 -33.54
CA HIS A 29 -1.12 -0.85 -34.43
C HIS A 29 -0.05 -0.68 -35.51
N ASP A 30 0.06 0.50 -36.12
CA ASP A 30 1.01 0.76 -37.21
C ASP A 30 2.48 0.79 -36.73
N ASP A 31 2.70 0.99 -35.43
CA ASP A 31 4.04 1.17 -34.84
C ASP A 31 4.62 -0.11 -34.23
N LEU A 32 3.81 -1.15 -34.01
CA LEU A 32 4.23 -2.39 -33.32
C LEU A 32 5.48 -3.02 -33.94
N ALA A 33 5.49 -3.18 -35.27
CA ALA A 33 6.61 -3.78 -35.97
C ALA A 33 7.89 -2.90 -35.91
N ALA A 34 7.74 -1.58 -35.83
CA ALA A 34 8.88 -0.67 -35.68
C ALA A 34 9.46 -0.78 -34.26
N LEU A 35 8.60 -0.82 -33.25
CA LEU A 35 8.99 -0.98 -31.85
C LEU A 35 9.77 -2.30 -31.63
N ASP A 36 9.24 -3.42 -32.12
CA ASP A 36 9.88 -4.74 -32.01
C ASP A 36 11.26 -4.76 -32.65
N ARG A 37 11.41 -4.15 -33.83
CA ARG A 37 12.71 -4.06 -34.52
C ARG A 37 13.72 -3.25 -33.71
N VAL A 38 13.33 -2.12 -33.13
CA VAL A 38 14.26 -1.26 -32.37
C VAL A 38 14.71 -1.95 -31.09
N ILE A 39 13.78 -2.51 -30.31
CA ILE A 39 14.08 -3.27 -29.09
C ILE A 39 14.97 -4.47 -29.42
N GLY A 40 14.59 -5.26 -30.42
CA GLY A 40 15.32 -6.46 -30.83
C GLY A 40 16.70 -6.18 -31.43
N ALA A 41 16.91 -5.01 -32.04
CA ALA A 41 18.17 -4.62 -32.67
C ALA A 41 19.07 -3.74 -31.80
N ARG A 42 18.67 -3.38 -30.57
CA ARG A 42 19.51 -2.63 -29.62
C ARG A 42 20.73 -3.47 -29.21
N ARG A 43 21.92 -2.88 -29.23
CA ARG A 43 23.18 -3.56 -28.90
C ARG A 43 24.04 -2.66 -28.04
N ASP A 44 24.88 -3.29 -27.23
CA ASP A 44 26.00 -2.63 -26.57
C ASP A 44 27.16 -2.54 -27.57
N ILE A 45 27.38 -1.32 -28.06
CA ILE A 45 28.40 -1.01 -29.06
C ILE A 45 29.69 -0.65 -28.34
N ARG A 46 30.79 -1.26 -28.77
CA ARG A 46 32.12 -1.10 -28.19
C ARG A 46 33.09 -0.37 -29.09
N ARG A 47 32.81 -0.29 -30.39
CA ARG A 47 33.64 0.43 -31.36
C ARG A 47 32.92 1.56 -32.06
N PHE A 48 33.58 2.70 -32.13
CA PHE A 48 32.99 3.94 -32.66
C PHE A 48 33.90 4.58 -33.69
N ARG A 49 33.27 5.18 -34.70
CA ARG A 49 33.97 6.08 -35.61
C ARG A 49 34.20 7.43 -34.93
N PRO A 50 35.28 8.15 -35.29
CA PRO A 50 35.60 9.46 -34.71
C PRO A 50 34.70 10.60 -35.23
N ASP A 51 33.85 10.34 -36.23
CA ASP A 51 32.94 11.33 -36.80
C ASP A 51 32.04 11.95 -35.72
N PRO A 52 31.87 13.29 -35.70
CA PRO A 52 31.07 13.96 -34.67
C PRO A 52 29.58 13.57 -34.77
N VAL A 53 28.91 13.57 -33.62
CA VAL A 53 27.44 13.44 -33.55
C VAL A 53 26.83 14.83 -33.75
N PRO A 54 25.94 15.04 -34.74
CA PRO A 54 25.28 16.33 -34.91
C PRO A 54 24.43 16.72 -33.69
N ASP A 55 24.47 17.99 -33.29
CA ASP A 55 23.78 18.50 -32.10
C ASP A 55 22.27 18.21 -32.09
N GLY A 56 21.62 18.31 -33.26
CA GLY A 56 20.19 17.99 -33.39
C GLY A 56 19.87 16.51 -33.10
N VAL A 57 20.79 15.60 -33.44
CA VAL A 57 20.65 14.16 -33.14
C VAL A 57 20.89 13.91 -31.65
N LEU A 58 21.95 14.49 -31.07
CA LEU A 58 22.24 14.39 -29.65
C LEU A 58 21.08 14.93 -28.80
N THR A 59 20.56 16.10 -29.16
CA THR A 59 19.39 16.72 -28.50
C THR A 59 18.18 15.81 -28.57
N ALA A 60 17.89 15.20 -29.73
CA ALA A 60 16.77 14.28 -29.87
C ALA A 60 16.93 13.01 -28.98
N VAL A 61 18.16 12.51 -28.84
CA VAL A 61 18.47 11.38 -27.96
C VAL A 61 18.27 11.75 -26.49
N LEU A 62 18.82 12.87 -26.03
CA LEU A 62 18.65 13.34 -24.65
C LEU A 62 17.18 13.70 -24.34
N ALA A 63 16.46 14.29 -25.29
CA ALA A 63 15.04 14.57 -25.17
C ALA A 63 14.19 13.29 -25.04
N ALA A 64 14.62 12.16 -25.62
CA ALA A 64 13.97 10.87 -25.39
C ALA A 64 14.20 10.37 -23.95
N GLY A 65 15.42 10.50 -23.42
CA GLY A 65 15.70 10.24 -22.02
C GLY A 65 14.87 11.10 -21.08
N HIS A 66 14.73 12.39 -21.38
CA HIS A 66 13.92 13.32 -20.58
C HIS A 66 12.42 13.02 -20.58
N ARG A 67 11.92 12.30 -21.61
CA ARG A 67 10.52 11.84 -21.67
C ARG A 67 10.28 10.53 -20.91
N ALA A 68 11.29 9.97 -20.24
CA ALA A 68 11.12 8.75 -19.47
C ALA A 68 10.16 8.94 -18.28
N PRO A 69 9.45 7.86 -17.87
CA PRO A 69 8.67 7.90 -16.64
C PRO A 69 9.60 8.06 -15.44
N SER A 70 9.14 8.81 -14.43
CA SER A 70 9.85 8.95 -13.15
C SER A 70 8.91 8.80 -11.96
N VAL A 71 9.43 8.22 -10.88
CA VAL A 71 8.72 8.07 -9.61
C VAL A 71 8.23 9.44 -9.12
N GLY A 72 6.93 9.56 -8.83
CA GLY A 72 6.31 10.80 -8.39
C GLY A 72 6.54 12.01 -9.30
N HIS A 73 6.80 11.80 -10.60
CA HIS A 73 7.17 12.84 -11.56
C HIS A 73 8.44 13.64 -11.15
N SER A 74 9.37 12.99 -10.45
CA SER A 74 10.55 13.64 -9.84
C SER A 74 11.65 14.06 -10.82
N GLN A 75 11.72 13.45 -12.01
CA GLN A 75 12.72 13.74 -13.04
C GLN A 75 14.16 13.89 -12.48
N PRO A 76 14.69 12.86 -11.80
CA PRO A 76 15.90 12.99 -10.98
C PRO A 76 17.19 13.06 -11.81
N TRP A 77 17.15 12.73 -13.10
CA TRP A 77 18.32 12.66 -13.96
C TRP A 77 18.99 14.01 -14.21
N ARG A 78 20.32 13.98 -14.35
CA ARG A 78 21.17 15.01 -14.93
C ARG A 78 22.01 14.33 -16.02
N PHE A 79 21.91 14.84 -17.25
CA PHE A 79 22.71 14.35 -18.37
C PHE A 79 23.93 15.25 -18.54
N ILE A 80 25.11 14.75 -18.20
CA ILE A 80 26.37 15.48 -18.35
C ILE A 80 26.97 15.03 -19.66
N VAL A 81 27.03 15.94 -20.64
CA VAL A 81 27.59 15.67 -21.97
C VAL A 81 29.08 16.01 -21.95
N ILE A 82 29.93 15.04 -22.29
CA ILE A 82 31.39 15.17 -22.33
C ILE A 82 31.88 15.03 -23.78
N THR A 83 32.36 16.14 -24.34
CA THR A 83 33.01 16.19 -25.67
C THR A 83 34.50 16.53 -25.59
N GLU A 84 35.00 16.91 -24.41
CA GLU A 84 36.41 17.22 -24.18
C GLU A 84 37.27 15.95 -24.12
N GLN A 85 38.37 15.93 -24.89
CA GLN A 85 39.27 14.80 -24.95
C GLN A 85 39.94 14.50 -23.60
N ALA A 86 40.40 15.54 -22.89
CA ALA A 86 41.09 15.38 -21.60
C ALA A 86 40.22 14.64 -20.56
N THR A 87 38.94 15.00 -20.47
CA THR A 87 37.98 14.35 -19.57
C THR A 87 37.72 12.90 -19.97
N ARG A 88 37.62 12.60 -21.28
CA ARG A 88 37.51 11.22 -21.77
C ARG A 88 38.75 10.39 -21.48
N ASP A 89 39.94 10.95 -21.64
CA ASP A 89 41.21 10.27 -21.37
C ASP A 89 41.34 9.92 -19.88
N ALA A 90 40.96 10.85 -18.99
CA ALA A 90 40.91 10.60 -17.55
C ALA A 90 39.92 9.48 -17.20
N ALA A 91 38.69 9.55 -17.73
CA ALA A 91 37.68 8.50 -17.55
C ALA A 91 38.16 7.14 -18.07
N ALA A 92 38.83 7.11 -19.23
CA ALA A 92 39.35 5.87 -19.79
C ALA A 92 40.43 5.23 -18.91
N LEU A 93 41.32 6.02 -18.31
CA LEU A 93 42.29 5.53 -17.33
C LEU A 93 41.62 4.97 -16.07
N MET A 94 40.53 5.60 -15.60
CA MET A 94 39.74 5.09 -14.46
C MET A 94 39.11 3.74 -14.80
N ALA A 95 38.53 3.61 -15.99
CA ALA A 95 37.92 2.36 -16.44
C ALA A 95 38.95 1.23 -16.58
N ASP A 96 40.14 1.52 -17.12
CA ASP A 96 41.23 0.54 -17.19
C ASP A 96 41.69 0.07 -15.80
N ARG A 97 41.85 0.99 -14.85
CA ARG A 97 42.17 0.64 -13.46
C ARG A 97 41.08 -0.21 -12.82
N SER A 98 39.81 0.17 -12.99
CA SER A 98 38.66 -0.59 -12.45
C SER A 98 38.59 -1.99 -13.03
N ARG A 99 38.81 -2.15 -14.35
CA ARG A 99 38.84 -3.45 -15.02
C ARG A 99 39.92 -4.36 -14.46
N LEU A 100 41.14 -3.86 -14.28
CA LEU A 100 42.24 -4.63 -13.67
C LEU A 100 41.95 -5.01 -12.21
N ARG A 101 41.38 -4.09 -11.41
CA ARG A 101 40.98 -4.37 -10.02
C ARG A 101 39.93 -5.46 -9.94
N GLN A 102 38.91 -5.41 -10.79
CA GLN A 102 37.84 -6.42 -10.80
C GLN A 102 38.39 -7.78 -11.23
N ALA A 103 39.23 -7.84 -12.26
CA ALA A 103 39.84 -9.09 -12.72
C ALA A 103 40.69 -9.76 -11.63
N HIS A 104 41.36 -8.99 -10.77
CA HIS A 104 42.13 -9.52 -9.64
C HIS A 104 41.28 -10.29 -8.62
N GLY A 105 39.99 -9.93 -8.48
CA GLY A 105 39.06 -10.59 -7.56
C GLY A 105 38.34 -11.83 -8.13
N MET A 106 38.64 -12.23 -9.37
CA MET A 106 37.93 -13.29 -10.09
C MET A 106 38.78 -14.56 -10.22
N ALA A 107 38.12 -15.69 -10.50
CA ALA A 107 38.80 -16.92 -10.92
C ALA A 107 39.56 -16.70 -12.25
N GLU A 108 40.68 -17.38 -12.45
CA GLU A 108 41.64 -17.09 -13.53
C GLU A 108 41.02 -17.06 -14.94
N GLU A 109 40.16 -18.02 -15.26
CA GLU A 109 39.49 -18.10 -16.56
C GLU A 109 38.52 -16.93 -16.78
N SER A 110 37.72 -16.59 -15.78
CA SER A 110 36.79 -15.45 -15.83
C SER A 110 37.53 -14.10 -15.83
N ALA A 111 38.67 -14.01 -15.14
CA ALA A 111 39.53 -12.84 -15.14
C ALA A 111 40.11 -12.59 -16.54
N ARG A 112 40.67 -13.62 -17.20
CA ARG A 112 41.18 -13.53 -18.58
C ARG A 112 40.09 -13.07 -19.54
N GLY A 113 38.90 -13.67 -19.44
CA GLY A 113 37.76 -13.23 -20.22
C GLY A 113 37.48 -11.73 -20.01
N LEU A 114 37.37 -11.26 -18.76
CA LEU A 114 37.04 -9.85 -18.48
C LEU A 114 38.09 -8.92 -19.09
N LEU A 115 39.36 -9.34 -19.07
CA LEU A 115 40.45 -8.58 -19.66
C LEU A 115 40.41 -8.54 -21.18
N ASP A 116 39.86 -9.57 -21.84
CA ASP A 116 39.63 -9.63 -23.28
C ASP A 116 38.44 -8.77 -23.74
N LEU A 117 37.55 -8.37 -22.82
CA LEU A 117 36.48 -7.42 -23.11
C LEU A 117 37.09 -6.05 -23.39
N ARG A 118 36.99 -5.63 -24.65
CA ARG A 118 37.44 -4.32 -25.11
C ARG A 118 36.53 -3.20 -24.60
N LEU A 119 37.14 -2.20 -23.96
CA LEU A 119 36.50 -0.98 -23.44
C LEU A 119 37.01 0.29 -24.18
N GLU A 120 37.50 0.14 -25.40
CA GLU A 120 38.03 1.29 -26.18
C GLU A 120 36.95 2.34 -26.48
N GLY A 121 35.67 2.00 -26.38
CA GLY A 121 34.56 2.91 -26.64
C GLY A 121 34.59 4.22 -25.86
N ILE A 122 35.16 4.29 -24.64
CA ILE A 122 35.31 5.56 -23.91
C ILE A 122 36.26 6.52 -24.65
N ARG A 123 37.30 5.98 -25.30
CA ARG A 123 38.30 6.74 -26.05
C ARG A 123 37.84 7.04 -27.48
N GLU A 124 37.14 6.11 -28.10
CA GLU A 124 36.72 6.19 -29.50
C GLU A 124 35.45 7.01 -29.71
N ALA A 125 34.49 6.93 -28.77
CA ALA A 125 33.22 7.62 -28.94
C ALA A 125 33.42 9.15 -28.90
N PRO A 126 32.90 9.90 -29.88
CA PRO A 126 33.01 11.36 -29.93
C PRO A 126 32.27 12.04 -28.78
N VAL A 127 31.28 11.37 -28.16
CA VAL A 127 30.48 11.90 -27.05
C VAL A 127 30.40 10.88 -25.92
N GLY A 128 30.75 11.32 -24.72
CA GLY A 128 30.36 10.67 -23.47
C GLY A 128 29.11 11.31 -22.90
N VAL A 129 28.19 10.53 -22.34
CA VAL A 129 27.08 11.04 -21.55
C VAL A 129 27.06 10.33 -20.21
N VAL A 130 27.26 11.06 -19.12
CA VAL A 130 27.09 10.51 -17.77
C VAL A 130 25.68 10.86 -17.30
N VAL A 131 24.94 9.82 -16.92
CA VAL A 131 23.61 9.98 -16.32
C VAL A 131 23.78 9.93 -14.81
N ALA A 132 23.49 11.05 -14.15
CA ALA A 132 23.54 11.16 -12.70
C ALA A 132 22.14 11.36 -12.11
N CYS A 133 21.88 10.78 -10.95
CA CYS A 133 20.63 10.88 -10.20
C CYS A 133 20.79 11.90 -9.08
N ASP A 134 20.02 12.98 -9.10
CA ASP A 134 19.96 13.98 -8.04
C ASP A 134 19.06 13.47 -6.90
N ARG A 135 19.69 12.89 -5.86
CA ARG A 135 18.98 12.24 -4.76
C ARG A 135 18.68 13.17 -3.59
N ARG A 136 19.06 14.45 -3.68
CA ARG A 136 18.99 15.44 -2.59
C ARG A 136 17.55 15.80 -2.18
N THR A 137 16.56 15.58 -3.05
CA THR A 137 15.14 15.72 -2.68
C THR A 137 14.74 14.62 -1.69
N PRO A 138 14.16 14.96 -0.51
CA PRO A 138 13.75 13.96 0.48
C PRO A 138 12.71 12.97 -0.06
N ALA A 139 12.92 11.68 0.20
CA ALA A 139 12.04 10.60 -0.26
C ALA A 139 10.58 10.74 0.20
N ALA A 140 10.36 11.27 1.40
CA ALA A 140 9.02 11.51 1.95
C ALA A 140 8.18 12.51 1.14
N GLY A 141 8.82 13.40 0.37
CA GLY A 141 8.16 14.40 -0.47
C GLY A 141 7.80 13.91 -1.87
N VAL A 142 8.16 12.66 -2.23
CA VAL A 142 7.97 12.13 -3.58
C VAL A 142 7.12 10.86 -3.53
N LEU A 143 5.95 10.92 -4.17
CA LEU A 143 5.00 9.80 -4.25
C LEU A 143 5.70 8.52 -4.74
N GLY A 144 5.61 7.44 -3.96
CA GLY A 144 6.23 6.14 -4.25
C GLY A 144 7.66 5.98 -3.74
N ARG A 145 8.45 7.06 -3.61
CA ARG A 145 9.85 6.99 -3.14
C ARG A 145 9.97 6.79 -1.64
N ALA A 146 8.99 7.23 -0.86
CA ALA A 146 8.93 6.97 0.58
C ALA A 146 8.96 5.47 0.92
N THR A 147 8.38 4.64 0.03
CA THR A 147 8.35 3.17 0.18
C THR A 147 9.53 2.50 -0.53
N PHE A 148 9.94 3.03 -1.69
CA PHE A 148 11.07 2.53 -2.48
C PHE A 148 12.12 3.64 -2.67
N PRO A 149 13.09 3.79 -1.75
CA PRO A 149 14.03 4.92 -1.77
C PRO A 149 14.87 5.05 -3.05
N ASP A 150 15.16 3.92 -3.72
CA ASP A 150 15.95 3.83 -4.96
C ASP A 150 15.13 3.96 -6.25
N ALA A 151 13.82 4.25 -6.15
CA ALA A 151 12.98 4.43 -7.33
C ALA A 151 13.41 5.62 -8.21
N ASP A 152 14.19 6.54 -7.67
CA ASP A 152 14.85 7.63 -8.40
C ASP A 152 15.96 7.11 -9.34
N LEU A 153 16.78 6.15 -8.88
CA LEU A 153 17.77 5.47 -9.71
C LEU A 153 17.09 4.67 -10.83
N TRP A 154 15.99 3.96 -10.54
CA TRP A 154 15.25 3.23 -11.58
C TRP A 154 14.67 4.17 -12.64
N SER A 155 14.24 5.37 -12.23
CA SER A 155 13.80 6.43 -13.15
C SER A 155 14.93 6.93 -14.05
N CYS A 156 16.18 6.91 -13.59
CA CYS A 156 17.33 7.20 -14.45
C CYS A 156 17.62 6.03 -15.40
N ALA A 157 17.46 4.78 -14.97
CA ALA A 157 17.63 3.61 -15.83
C ALA A 157 16.62 3.58 -16.98
N THR A 158 15.36 3.97 -16.76
CA THR A 158 14.37 4.12 -17.85
C THR A 158 14.75 5.23 -18.83
N ALA A 159 15.32 6.34 -18.34
CA ALA A 159 15.87 7.40 -19.18
C ALA A 159 17.03 6.90 -20.06
N ILE A 160 17.92 6.07 -19.51
CA ILE A 160 19.01 5.43 -20.26
C ILE A 160 18.46 4.51 -21.36
N GLU A 161 17.44 3.69 -21.07
CA GLU A 161 16.83 2.81 -22.10
C GLU A 161 16.20 3.63 -23.23
N ASN A 162 15.48 4.72 -22.92
CA ASN A 162 14.91 5.61 -23.95
C ASN A 162 16.00 6.26 -24.83
N ILE A 163 17.10 6.71 -24.22
CA ILE A 163 18.29 7.24 -24.91
C ILE A 163 18.81 6.16 -25.86
N TRP A 164 18.94 4.92 -25.38
CA TRP A 164 19.53 3.81 -26.15
C TRP A 164 18.68 3.38 -27.33
N LEU A 165 17.38 3.21 -27.15
CA LEU A 165 16.44 2.88 -28.22
C LEU A 165 16.41 4.00 -29.28
N THR A 166 16.40 5.26 -28.85
CA THR A 166 16.41 6.41 -29.76
C THR A 166 17.73 6.54 -30.51
N ALA A 167 18.87 6.35 -29.83
CA ALA A 167 20.19 6.31 -30.46
C ALA A 167 20.22 5.22 -31.54
N ARG A 168 19.74 4.02 -31.22
CA ARG A 168 19.67 2.90 -32.18
C ARG A 168 18.82 3.24 -33.40
N ALA A 169 17.64 3.83 -33.20
CA ALA A 169 16.73 4.23 -34.28
C ALA A 169 17.30 5.34 -35.17
N ARG A 170 18.17 6.20 -34.62
CA ARG A 170 18.89 7.26 -35.36
C ARG A 170 20.18 6.76 -36.03
N GLY A 171 20.53 5.48 -35.88
CA GLY A 171 21.73 4.89 -36.45
C GLY A 171 22.99 5.06 -35.60
N LEU A 172 22.88 5.63 -34.40
CA LEU A 172 23.98 5.71 -33.44
C LEU A 172 24.16 4.37 -32.70
N GLY A 173 25.39 4.13 -32.28
CA GLY A 173 25.73 3.13 -31.28
C GLY A 173 25.70 3.74 -29.89
N LEU A 174 25.42 2.91 -28.89
CA LEU A 174 25.58 3.26 -27.49
C LEU A 174 26.20 2.07 -26.75
N GLY A 175 27.18 2.34 -25.89
CA GLY A 175 27.72 1.38 -24.93
C GLY A 175 27.60 1.93 -23.51
N TRP A 176 27.04 1.16 -22.59
CA TRP A 176 26.89 1.60 -21.19
C TRP A 176 27.99 0.98 -20.33
N VAL A 177 28.92 1.82 -19.89
CA VAL A 177 30.08 1.41 -19.09
C VAL A 177 29.85 1.77 -17.62
N THR A 178 29.86 0.74 -16.78
CA THR A 178 29.75 0.86 -15.31
C THR A 178 31.02 0.41 -14.59
N LEU A 179 32.11 0.19 -15.32
CA LEU A 179 33.42 -0.18 -14.77
C LEU A 179 34.17 1.08 -14.30
N PHE A 180 33.65 1.69 -13.24
CA PHE A 180 34.22 2.88 -12.59
C PHE A 180 34.10 2.76 -11.08
N GLU A 181 34.97 3.45 -10.34
CA GLU A 181 34.64 3.79 -8.95
C GLU A 181 33.69 4.99 -8.96
N PRO A 182 32.49 4.87 -8.36
CA PRO A 182 31.49 5.95 -8.41
C PRO A 182 32.00 7.28 -7.85
N VAL A 183 32.79 7.24 -6.77
CA VAL A 183 33.35 8.44 -6.12
C VAL A 183 34.34 9.16 -7.03
N GLU A 184 35.26 8.42 -7.66
CA GLU A 184 36.27 9.00 -8.55
C GLU A 184 35.60 9.62 -9.79
N LEU A 185 34.53 9.00 -10.31
CA LEU A 185 33.77 9.56 -11.44
C LEU A 185 32.99 10.80 -11.03
N ALA A 186 32.43 10.82 -9.82
CA ALA A 186 31.78 11.99 -9.27
C ALA A 186 32.76 13.16 -9.09
N GLU A 187 33.97 12.90 -8.59
CA GLU A 187 35.04 13.89 -8.44
C GLU A 187 35.50 14.45 -9.79
N LEU A 188 35.73 13.58 -10.79
CA LEU A 188 36.10 14.00 -12.14
C LEU A 188 35.09 14.99 -12.75
N LEU A 189 33.80 14.80 -12.45
CA LEU A 189 32.70 15.60 -13.00
C LEU A 189 32.23 16.72 -12.07
N GLY A 190 32.84 16.86 -10.88
CA GLY A 190 32.46 17.86 -9.89
C GLY A 190 31.03 17.70 -9.36
N LEU A 191 30.56 16.47 -9.15
CA LEU A 191 29.20 16.23 -8.64
C LEU A 191 29.10 16.62 -7.16
N PRO A 192 28.00 17.27 -6.73
CA PRO A 192 27.79 17.57 -5.32
C PRO A 192 27.36 16.32 -4.54
N ASP A 193 27.52 16.37 -3.21
CA ASP A 193 27.05 15.32 -2.30
C ASP A 193 25.56 15.02 -2.51
N GLY A 194 25.21 13.73 -2.49
CA GLY A 194 23.84 13.25 -2.75
C GLY A 194 23.46 13.19 -4.23
N VAL A 195 24.43 13.28 -5.15
CA VAL A 195 24.24 12.99 -6.58
C VAL A 195 25.04 11.73 -6.94
N GLU A 196 24.35 10.73 -7.48
CA GLU A 196 24.95 9.41 -7.77
C GLU A 196 24.98 9.12 -9.28
N THR A 197 26.10 8.62 -9.81
CA THR A 197 26.21 8.26 -11.23
C THR A 197 25.67 6.85 -11.51
N LEU A 198 24.96 6.68 -12.63
CA LEU A 198 24.57 5.36 -13.14
C LEU A 198 25.58 4.77 -14.14
N GLY A 199 26.65 5.50 -14.44
CA GLY A 199 27.71 5.09 -15.36
C GLY A 199 27.86 6.04 -16.55
N TRP A 200 28.73 5.63 -17.47
CA TRP A 200 29.13 6.40 -18.64
C TRP A 200 28.54 5.77 -19.91
N LEU A 201 27.80 6.56 -20.68
CA LEU A 201 27.28 6.16 -21.98
C LEU A 201 28.23 6.65 -23.08
N CYS A 202 28.85 5.74 -23.80
CA CYS A 202 29.63 6.05 -25.01
C CYS A 202 28.66 6.18 -26.18
N LEU A 203 28.60 7.34 -26.84
CA LEU A 203 27.65 7.64 -27.91
C LEU A 203 28.38 8.10 -29.18
N GLY A 204 28.07 7.49 -30.32
CA GLY A 204 28.70 7.81 -31.59
C GLY A 204 28.21 6.96 -32.75
N TRP A 205 28.81 7.14 -33.93
CA TRP A 205 28.54 6.27 -35.08
C TRP A 205 29.25 4.94 -34.90
N PRO A 206 28.55 3.80 -34.99
CA PRO A 206 29.17 2.51 -34.71
C PRO A 206 30.12 2.14 -35.85
N ASP A 207 31.34 1.71 -35.51
CA ASP A 207 32.31 1.11 -36.45
C ASP A 207 32.08 -0.41 -36.63
N GLU A 208 31.04 -0.93 -35.97
CA GLU A 208 30.64 -2.33 -36.02
C GLU A 208 29.13 -2.47 -36.17
N ARG A 209 28.67 -3.61 -36.69
CA ARG A 209 27.25 -3.94 -36.82
C ARG A 209 26.97 -5.33 -36.26
N PRO A 210 27.08 -5.50 -34.93
CA PRO A 210 26.90 -6.80 -34.28
C PRO A 210 25.51 -7.40 -34.57
N PRO A 211 25.40 -8.60 -35.16
CA PRO A 211 24.10 -9.23 -35.43
C PRO A 211 23.37 -9.63 -34.13
N GLU A 212 24.13 -9.97 -33.08
CA GLU A 212 23.65 -10.51 -31.80
C GLU A 212 24.34 -9.82 -30.60
N PRO A 213 23.85 -9.98 -29.35
CA PRO A 213 24.49 -9.42 -28.15
C PRO A 213 25.94 -9.88 -27.97
N GLY A 214 26.85 -8.95 -27.62
CA GLY A 214 28.28 -9.21 -27.55
C GLY A 214 28.69 -10.31 -26.56
N LEU A 215 28.11 -10.30 -25.35
CA LEU A 215 28.40 -11.30 -24.32
C LEU A 215 27.91 -12.70 -24.73
N GLU A 216 26.75 -12.80 -25.38
CA GLU A 216 26.24 -14.08 -25.88
C GLU A 216 27.15 -14.65 -26.97
N ARG A 217 27.58 -13.82 -27.93
CA ARG A 217 28.54 -14.25 -28.97
C ARG A 217 29.89 -14.66 -28.42
N ALA A 218 30.34 -14.00 -27.35
CA ALA A 218 31.59 -14.32 -26.68
C ALA A 218 31.46 -15.49 -25.69
N GLY A 219 30.30 -16.15 -25.60
CA GLY A 219 30.08 -17.34 -24.78
C GLY A 219 29.95 -17.08 -23.27
N TRP A 220 29.78 -15.81 -22.85
CA TRP A 220 29.70 -15.44 -21.43
C TRP A 220 28.37 -15.77 -20.78
N SER A 221 27.29 -15.69 -21.54
CA SER A 221 25.94 -15.89 -21.05
C SER A 221 25.03 -16.30 -22.20
N LYS A 222 23.89 -16.91 -21.89
CA LYS A 222 22.81 -17.13 -22.84
C LYS A 222 21.54 -16.51 -22.28
N ARG A 223 20.75 -15.84 -23.14
CA ARG A 223 19.43 -15.36 -22.74
C ARG A 223 18.57 -16.56 -22.31
N LEU A 224 17.94 -16.44 -21.13
CA LEU A 224 16.98 -17.43 -20.66
C LEU A 224 15.70 -17.37 -21.52
N PRO A 225 15.05 -18.51 -21.79
CA PRO A 225 13.70 -18.53 -22.34
C PRO A 225 12.73 -17.72 -21.45
N LEU A 226 11.71 -17.08 -22.06
CA LEU A 226 10.79 -16.20 -21.34
C LEU A 226 10.07 -16.93 -20.20
N GLU A 227 9.66 -18.17 -20.43
CA GLU A 227 8.99 -19.03 -19.45
C GLU A 227 9.82 -19.32 -18.20
N GLN A 228 11.15 -19.17 -18.25
CA GLN A 228 12.01 -19.37 -17.07
C GLN A 228 12.10 -18.13 -16.17
N VAL A 229 11.68 -16.97 -16.68
CA VAL A 229 11.64 -15.70 -15.93
C VAL A 229 10.22 -15.20 -15.67
N VAL A 230 9.20 -15.98 -16.06
CA VAL A 230 7.79 -15.72 -15.79
C VAL A 230 7.28 -16.67 -14.72
N MET A 231 6.92 -16.11 -13.57
CA MET A 231 6.26 -16.84 -12.48
C MET A 231 4.81 -16.40 -12.36
N ARG A 232 3.93 -17.29 -11.87
CA ARG A 232 2.53 -16.97 -11.59
C ARG A 232 2.29 -16.96 -10.10
N GLU A 233 1.63 -15.91 -9.62
CA GLU A 233 1.25 -15.67 -8.23
C GLU A 233 2.42 -15.51 -7.24
N ARG A 234 3.37 -16.45 -7.20
CA ARG A 234 4.35 -16.62 -6.10
C ARG A 234 5.70 -17.15 -6.58
N TRP A 235 6.72 -16.90 -5.75
CA TRP A 235 7.99 -17.63 -5.83
C TRP A 235 7.76 -19.06 -5.32
N ALA A 236 8.12 -20.07 -6.11
CA ALA A 236 7.71 -21.46 -5.85
C ALA A 236 8.26 -22.07 -4.54
N GLU A 237 9.26 -21.45 -3.91
CA GLU A 237 9.98 -22.02 -2.76
C GLU A 237 9.33 -21.71 -1.40
N ARG A 238 8.28 -20.87 -1.33
CA ARG A 238 7.66 -20.47 -0.06
C ARG A 238 6.15 -20.30 -0.16
N ASP A 239 5.46 -20.84 0.84
CA ASP A 239 4.06 -20.49 1.10
C ASP A 239 3.97 -19.04 1.59
N ALA A 240 3.07 -18.26 0.98
CA ALA A 240 2.70 -16.94 1.46
C ALA A 240 1.29 -16.97 2.08
N PRO A 241 0.91 -15.99 2.92
CA PRO A 241 -0.45 -15.92 3.46
C PRO A 241 -1.48 -15.93 2.33
N THR A 242 -2.53 -16.73 2.46
CA THR A 242 -3.68 -16.74 1.54
C THR A 242 -4.93 -16.41 2.33
N SER A 243 -5.79 -15.58 1.74
CA SER A 243 -7.17 -15.47 2.19
C SER A 243 -7.99 -16.54 1.48
N HIS A 244 -8.82 -17.26 2.22
CA HIS A 244 -9.88 -18.10 1.68
C HIS A 244 -11.10 -17.27 1.30
N LEU A 245 -11.29 -16.13 1.97
CA LEU A 245 -12.28 -15.13 1.59
C LEU A 245 -11.84 -14.38 0.32
N ARG A 246 -12.83 -13.82 -0.39
CA ARG A 246 -12.62 -13.05 -1.62
C ARG A 246 -13.15 -11.64 -1.44
N ALA A 247 -12.35 -10.66 -1.88
CA ALA A 247 -12.83 -9.31 -2.12
C ALA A 247 -13.82 -9.31 -3.31
N PRO A 248 -14.60 -8.23 -3.52
CA PRO A 248 -15.46 -8.10 -4.70
C PRO A 248 -14.73 -8.42 -6.01
N GLU A 249 -15.43 -9.07 -6.93
CA GLU A 249 -14.92 -9.34 -8.27
C GLU A 249 -14.50 -8.03 -8.96
N PRO A 250 -13.39 -8.00 -9.73
CA PRO A 250 -12.92 -6.79 -10.40
C PRO A 250 -14.00 -6.10 -11.25
N ALA A 251 -14.85 -6.87 -11.93
CA ALA A 251 -15.96 -6.34 -12.72
C ALA A 251 -17.00 -5.59 -11.85
N ALA A 252 -17.27 -6.05 -10.62
CA ALA A 252 -18.19 -5.40 -9.71
C ALA A 252 -17.61 -4.07 -9.18
N VAL A 253 -16.30 -4.03 -8.91
CA VAL A 253 -15.59 -2.80 -8.49
C VAL A 253 -15.63 -1.75 -9.60
N VAL A 254 -15.32 -2.15 -10.84
CA VAL A 254 -15.38 -1.24 -12.00
C VAL A 254 -16.81 -0.77 -12.23
N ALA A 255 -17.80 -1.68 -12.23
CA ALA A 255 -19.20 -1.32 -12.42
C ALA A 255 -19.77 -0.41 -11.32
N ALA A 256 -19.27 -0.51 -10.08
CA ALA A 256 -19.65 0.41 -9.00
C ALA A 256 -19.19 1.84 -9.30
N ARG A 257 -17.93 2.01 -9.74
CA ARG A 257 -17.38 3.31 -10.14
C ARG A 257 -18.07 3.86 -11.39
N ASP A 258 -18.25 3.03 -12.41
CA ASP A 258 -18.85 3.45 -13.69
C ASP A 258 -20.31 3.91 -13.52
N ARG A 259 -21.09 3.27 -12.63
CA ARG A 259 -22.45 3.72 -12.29
C ARG A 259 -22.49 5.08 -11.59
N ALA A 260 -21.40 5.49 -10.93
CA ALA A 260 -21.27 6.80 -10.31
C ALA A 260 -20.90 7.86 -11.36
N ASP A 261 -20.15 7.51 -12.41
CA ASP A 261 -19.85 8.39 -13.55
C ASP A 261 -21.09 8.80 -14.35
N ASP A 262 -22.17 8.00 -14.29
CA ASP A 262 -23.46 8.32 -14.92
C ASP A 262 -24.26 9.40 -14.18
N LEU A 263 -23.86 9.79 -12.96
CA LEU A 263 -24.57 10.80 -12.19
C LEU A 263 -24.34 12.19 -12.79
N LEU A 264 -25.37 13.05 -12.77
CA LEU A 264 -25.26 14.46 -13.14
C LEU A 264 -24.53 15.24 -12.04
N THR A 265 -23.26 14.93 -11.84
CA THR A 265 -22.34 15.57 -10.90
C THR A 265 -20.92 15.41 -11.40
N VAL A 266 -19.98 16.11 -10.77
CA VAL A 266 -18.55 15.90 -11.01
C VAL A 266 -18.16 14.55 -10.37
N PRO A 267 -17.45 13.65 -11.09
CA PRO A 267 -16.94 12.41 -10.51
C PRO A 267 -16.15 12.67 -9.23
N GLY A 268 -16.43 11.91 -8.16
CA GLY A 268 -15.76 12.06 -6.86
C GLY A 268 -16.21 13.26 -6.01
N SER A 269 -17.32 13.94 -6.38
CA SER A 269 -17.82 15.13 -5.67
C SER A 269 -18.19 14.91 -4.19
N LEU A 270 -18.43 13.67 -3.74
CA LEU A 270 -18.65 13.35 -2.31
C LEU A 270 -17.36 12.98 -1.57
N GLY A 271 -16.19 13.06 -2.22
CA GLY A 271 -14.88 12.84 -1.60
C GLY A 271 -14.73 11.41 -1.05
N VAL A 272 -14.31 11.30 0.22
CA VAL A 272 -14.09 10.01 0.92
C VAL A 272 -15.35 9.14 0.89
N LEU A 273 -16.54 9.76 0.95
CA LEU A 273 -17.80 9.03 0.90
C LEU A 273 -17.97 8.31 -0.45
N ASP A 274 -17.60 8.92 -1.58
CA ASP A 274 -17.67 8.24 -2.88
C ASP A 274 -16.77 7.00 -2.92
N THR A 275 -15.56 7.08 -2.35
CA THR A 275 -14.64 5.93 -2.29
C THR A 275 -15.22 4.79 -1.45
N VAL A 276 -15.89 5.10 -0.33
CA VAL A 276 -16.58 4.10 0.49
C VAL A 276 -17.79 3.51 -0.26
N LEU A 277 -18.61 4.36 -0.87
CA LEU A 277 -19.82 3.93 -1.59
C LEU A 277 -19.47 3.03 -2.78
N ASP A 278 -18.41 3.32 -3.54
CA ASP A 278 -17.94 2.46 -4.63
C ASP A 278 -17.55 1.08 -4.12
N ARG A 279 -16.80 1.02 -3.01
CA ARG A 279 -16.39 -0.25 -2.40
C ARG A 279 -17.58 -1.07 -1.90
N ILE A 280 -18.51 -0.47 -1.17
CA ILE A 280 -19.64 -1.23 -0.59
C ILE A 280 -20.68 -1.61 -1.65
N THR A 281 -20.82 -0.84 -2.73
CA THR A 281 -21.74 -1.18 -3.84
C THR A 281 -21.18 -2.20 -4.82
N ALA A 282 -19.88 -2.52 -4.71
CA ALA A 282 -19.25 -3.66 -5.37
C ALA A 282 -19.48 -4.99 -4.62
N LEU A 283 -19.83 -4.92 -3.32
CA LEU A 283 -20.24 -6.08 -2.53
C LEU A 283 -21.69 -6.51 -2.88
N PRO A 284 -22.07 -7.76 -2.61
CA PRO A 284 -23.45 -8.21 -2.73
C PRO A 284 -24.42 -7.25 -2.03
N SER A 285 -25.45 -6.82 -2.75
CA SER A 285 -26.43 -5.88 -2.19
C SER A 285 -27.26 -6.57 -1.11
N THR A 286 -27.30 -5.95 0.07
CA THR A 286 -28.10 -6.40 1.21
C THR A 286 -29.33 -5.51 1.37
N THR A 287 -30.48 -6.09 1.68
CA THR A 287 -31.72 -5.34 1.95
C THR A 287 -31.89 -5.11 3.44
N GLY A 288 -32.00 -3.86 3.89
CA GLY A 288 -32.35 -3.52 5.27
C GLY A 288 -31.60 -2.32 5.82
N GLY A 289 -31.95 -1.93 7.05
CA GLY A 289 -31.36 -0.77 7.74
C GLY A 289 -29.97 -1.03 8.30
N GLY A 290 -29.61 -2.30 8.53
CA GLY A 290 -28.41 -2.74 9.24
C GLY A 290 -28.64 -2.95 10.74
N THR A 291 -27.59 -3.40 11.44
CA THR A 291 -27.64 -3.70 12.87
C THR A 291 -26.40 -3.15 13.56
N LEU A 292 -26.56 -2.52 14.73
CA LEU A 292 -25.48 -2.24 15.65
C LEU A 292 -25.30 -3.44 16.59
N VAL A 293 -24.13 -4.08 16.51
CA VAL A 293 -23.72 -5.16 17.41
C VAL A 293 -22.82 -4.60 18.50
N ILE A 294 -23.25 -4.70 19.75
CA ILE A 294 -22.46 -4.32 20.92
C ILE A 294 -22.01 -5.60 21.62
N ALA A 295 -20.71 -5.83 21.73
CA ALA A 295 -20.15 -6.91 22.55
C ALA A 295 -19.69 -6.37 23.89
N ALA A 296 -20.04 -7.04 24.99
CA ALA A 296 -19.73 -6.57 26.34
C ALA A 296 -18.99 -7.61 27.19
N ALA A 297 -17.91 -7.20 27.87
CA ALA A 297 -17.16 -8.06 28.78
C ALA A 297 -16.38 -7.27 29.84
N ASP A 298 -16.08 -7.92 30.96
CA ASP A 298 -15.23 -7.36 32.02
C ASP A 298 -13.77 -7.79 31.90
N HIS A 299 -12.88 -6.93 32.39
CA HIS A 299 -11.43 -7.14 32.31
C HIS A 299 -10.74 -7.14 33.67
N ALA A 300 -9.95 -8.19 33.94
CA ALA A 300 -9.16 -8.31 35.17
C ALA A 300 -8.13 -7.17 35.34
N VAL A 301 -7.69 -6.57 34.22
CA VAL A 301 -6.71 -5.47 34.20
C VAL A 301 -7.20 -4.21 34.95
N THR A 302 -8.51 -4.09 35.20
CA THR A 302 -9.09 -2.98 35.98
C THR A 302 -8.55 -2.91 37.40
N ALA A 303 -8.10 -4.04 37.97
CA ALA A 303 -7.47 -4.11 39.29
C ALA A 303 -6.20 -3.24 39.41
N TYR A 304 -5.56 -2.87 38.30
CA TYR A 304 -4.40 -1.98 38.26
C TYR A 304 -4.74 -0.49 38.30
N GLY A 305 -6.01 -0.11 38.54
CA GLY A 305 -6.42 1.30 38.64
C GLY A 305 -6.24 2.06 37.32
N ILE A 306 -6.50 1.39 36.21
CA ILE A 306 -6.37 1.91 34.83
C ILE A 306 -7.66 2.58 34.32
N SER A 307 -8.70 2.63 35.14
CA SER A 307 -9.98 3.27 34.84
C SER A 307 -10.38 4.21 35.99
N ALA A 308 -11.11 5.27 35.67
CA ALA A 308 -11.74 6.16 36.63
C ALA A 308 -13.11 5.65 37.11
N PHE A 309 -13.60 4.58 36.48
CA PHE A 309 -14.92 4.00 36.71
C PHE A 309 -14.77 2.59 37.29
N ASP A 310 -15.71 2.21 38.16
CA ASP A 310 -15.81 0.87 38.73
C ASP A 310 -16.16 -0.16 37.65
N ALA A 311 -15.70 -1.41 37.82
CA ALA A 311 -15.98 -2.48 36.88
C ALA A 311 -17.50 -2.76 36.74
N SER A 312 -18.31 -2.49 37.77
CA SER A 312 -19.77 -2.65 37.73
C SER A 312 -20.44 -1.84 36.62
N VAL A 313 -19.81 -0.76 36.16
CA VAL A 313 -20.35 0.11 35.10
C VAL A 313 -20.55 -0.65 33.79
N THR A 314 -19.76 -1.70 33.51
CA THR A 314 -19.98 -2.57 32.35
C THR A 314 -21.40 -3.16 32.36
N ALA A 315 -21.83 -3.69 33.51
CA ALA A 315 -23.15 -4.29 33.67
C ALA A 315 -24.28 -3.25 33.60
N ASP A 316 -24.05 -2.04 34.14
CA ASP A 316 -25.01 -0.95 34.07
C ASP A 316 -25.26 -0.48 32.64
N VAL A 317 -24.20 -0.29 31.85
CA VAL A 317 -24.30 0.10 30.43
C VAL A 317 -24.97 -1.02 29.65
N ALA A 318 -24.59 -2.28 29.85
CA ALA A 318 -25.22 -3.42 29.18
C ALA A 318 -26.73 -3.54 29.48
N ARG A 319 -27.14 -3.28 30.73
CA ARG A 319 -28.56 -3.20 31.10
C ARG A 319 -29.26 -2.07 30.36
N ALA A 320 -28.69 -0.86 30.35
CA ALA A 320 -29.24 0.26 29.59
C ALA A 320 -29.31 -0.03 28.08
N THR A 321 -28.38 -0.83 27.54
CA THR A 321 -28.43 -1.29 26.15
C THR A 321 -29.61 -2.22 25.90
N ARG A 322 -29.86 -3.19 26.79
CA ARG A 322 -31.05 -4.07 26.70
C ARG A 322 -32.36 -3.29 26.79
N GLU A 323 -32.38 -2.23 27.59
CA GLU A 323 -33.54 -1.32 27.75
C GLU A 323 -33.69 -0.32 26.58
N GLY A 324 -32.71 -0.24 25.68
CA GLY A 324 -32.73 0.69 24.54
C GLY A 324 -32.42 2.14 24.89
N THR A 325 -31.85 2.39 26.08
CA THR A 325 -31.62 3.72 26.67
C THR A 325 -30.14 4.11 26.76
N SER A 326 -29.21 3.16 26.58
CA SER A 326 -27.77 3.45 26.46
C SER A 326 -27.44 4.35 25.26
N MET A 327 -26.28 5.00 25.26
CA MET A 327 -25.93 5.94 24.18
C MET A 327 -25.83 5.25 22.83
N GLY A 328 -25.24 4.04 22.79
CA GLY A 328 -25.18 3.21 21.58
C GLY A 328 -26.57 2.81 21.09
N ALA A 329 -27.48 2.43 21.99
CA ALA A 329 -28.85 2.07 21.63
C ALA A 329 -29.65 3.24 21.04
N VAL A 330 -29.51 4.44 21.62
CA VAL A 330 -30.13 5.66 21.08
C VAL A 330 -29.54 6.02 19.72
N ALA A 331 -28.21 5.91 19.57
CA ALA A 331 -27.54 6.16 18.30
C ALA A 331 -28.01 5.19 17.20
N ALA A 332 -28.09 3.89 17.50
CA ALA A 332 -28.61 2.87 16.59
C ALA A 332 -30.01 3.25 16.08
N ARG A 333 -30.94 3.53 17.00
CA ARG A 333 -32.31 3.93 16.65
C ARG A 333 -32.34 5.21 15.81
N SER A 334 -31.55 6.22 16.15
CA SER A 334 -31.47 7.47 15.38
C SER A 334 -30.94 7.27 13.96
N SER A 335 -30.04 6.29 13.79
CA SER A 335 -29.50 5.89 12.50
C SER A 335 -30.34 4.82 11.80
N GLY A 336 -31.49 4.41 12.34
CA GLY A 336 -32.36 3.38 11.77
C GLY A 336 -31.72 1.99 11.71
N LEU A 337 -30.85 1.68 12.69
CA LEU A 337 -30.25 0.38 12.90
C LEU A 337 -31.02 -0.40 13.95
N ASP A 338 -31.13 -1.71 13.74
CA ASP A 338 -31.48 -2.64 14.81
C ASP A 338 -30.34 -2.71 15.83
N LEU A 339 -30.61 -3.26 17.02
CA LEU A 339 -29.63 -3.36 18.10
C LEU A 339 -29.50 -4.81 18.55
N GLU A 340 -28.26 -5.29 18.62
CA GLU A 340 -27.92 -6.58 19.21
C GLU A 340 -26.85 -6.41 20.29
N LEU A 341 -27.13 -6.88 21.50
CA LEU A 341 -26.15 -6.95 22.58
C LEU A 341 -25.71 -8.40 22.77
N ILE A 342 -24.41 -8.64 22.68
CA ILE A 342 -23.78 -9.94 22.95
C ILE A 342 -23.02 -9.87 24.27
N ASP A 343 -23.43 -10.68 25.24
CA ASP A 343 -22.69 -10.87 26.49
C ASP A 343 -21.51 -11.81 26.23
N ALA A 344 -20.30 -11.24 26.26
CA ALA A 344 -19.04 -11.95 26.01
C ALA A 344 -18.25 -12.22 27.31
N GLY A 345 -18.83 -11.93 28.48
CA GLY A 345 -18.18 -12.11 29.78
C GLY A 345 -18.47 -11.01 30.79
N ILE A 346 -19.71 -10.49 30.87
CA ILE A 346 -20.10 -9.56 31.92
C ILE A 346 -20.09 -10.29 33.27
N ALA A 347 -19.58 -9.63 34.31
CA ALA A 347 -19.34 -10.16 35.65
C ALA A 347 -18.46 -11.43 35.69
N CYS A 348 -17.77 -11.74 34.59
CA CYS A 348 -16.89 -12.89 34.45
C CYS A 348 -15.55 -12.41 33.89
N SER A 349 -14.76 -11.73 34.73
CA SER A 349 -13.40 -11.34 34.37
C SER A 349 -12.53 -12.60 34.32
N ARG A 350 -11.93 -12.86 33.15
CA ARG A 350 -11.06 -14.02 32.90
C ARG A 350 -9.60 -13.67 33.23
N GLY A 351 -8.65 -14.22 32.51
CA GLY A 351 -7.22 -14.07 32.82
C GLY A 351 -6.75 -12.60 32.79
N ASP A 352 -5.73 -12.31 33.59
CA ASP A 352 -5.06 -11.01 33.60
C ASP A 352 -3.94 -11.00 32.56
N LEU A 353 -4.08 -10.17 31.51
CA LEU A 353 -3.12 -10.02 30.42
C LEU A 353 -1.67 -9.77 30.85
N VAL A 354 -1.44 -9.27 32.08
CA VAL A 354 -0.12 -9.04 32.66
C VAL A 354 0.54 -10.34 33.14
N THR A 355 -0.23 -11.31 33.62
CA THR A 355 0.30 -12.54 34.27
C THR A 355 -0.09 -13.83 33.56
N THR A 356 -1.24 -13.87 32.90
CA THR A 356 -1.81 -15.04 32.24
C THR A 356 -2.41 -14.68 30.89
N ASP A 357 -2.75 -15.67 30.07
CA ASP A 357 -3.53 -15.41 28.85
C ASP A 357 -4.95 -14.95 29.23
N ALA A 358 -5.49 -13.97 28.48
CA ALA A 358 -6.81 -13.41 28.75
C ALA A 358 -7.94 -14.45 28.60
N LEU A 359 -7.81 -15.33 27.60
CA LEU A 359 -8.74 -16.41 27.29
C LEU A 359 -7.97 -17.73 27.13
N ASP A 360 -8.55 -18.83 27.62
CA ASP A 360 -8.12 -20.17 27.22
C ASP A 360 -8.57 -20.49 25.78
N GLU A 361 -7.96 -21.52 25.19
CA GLU A 361 -8.20 -21.90 23.78
C GLU A 361 -9.68 -22.24 23.49
N LEU A 362 -10.33 -22.99 24.40
CA LEU A 362 -11.71 -23.43 24.21
C LEU A 362 -12.68 -22.25 24.28
N THR A 363 -12.48 -21.38 25.27
CA THR A 363 -13.26 -20.15 25.43
C THR A 363 -13.09 -19.23 24.22
N TYR A 364 -11.85 -19.02 23.76
CA TYR A 364 -11.58 -18.17 22.61
C TYR A 364 -12.23 -18.70 21.34
N ALA A 365 -12.08 -19.99 21.06
CA ALA A 365 -12.71 -20.63 19.91
C ALA A 365 -14.24 -20.52 19.97
N ALA A 366 -14.86 -20.70 21.15
CA ALA A 366 -16.30 -20.58 21.32
C ALA A 366 -16.81 -19.14 21.09
N LEU A 367 -16.12 -18.13 21.63
CA LEU A 367 -16.49 -16.72 21.45
C LEU A 367 -16.29 -16.26 20.00
N LEU A 368 -15.22 -16.70 19.36
CA LEU A 368 -14.97 -16.43 17.94
C LEU A 368 -16.06 -17.07 17.07
N ALA A 369 -16.44 -18.32 17.34
CA ALA A 369 -17.50 -19.03 16.63
C ALA A 369 -18.87 -18.36 16.83
N LEU A 370 -19.20 -17.96 18.07
CA LEU A 370 -20.40 -17.18 18.37
C LEU A 370 -20.43 -15.89 17.53
N GLY A 371 -19.33 -15.13 17.54
CA GLY A 371 -19.21 -13.92 16.75
C GLY A 371 -19.46 -14.18 15.26
N ARG A 372 -18.84 -15.21 14.68
CA ARG A 372 -19.04 -15.57 13.27
C ARG A 372 -20.49 -15.91 12.95
N GLU A 373 -21.11 -16.77 13.76
CA GLU A 373 -22.52 -17.15 13.59
C GLU A 373 -23.44 -15.92 13.58
N ARG A 374 -23.26 -15.02 14.57
CA ARG A 374 -24.05 -13.80 14.67
C ARG A 374 -23.78 -12.84 13.51
N GLY A 375 -22.52 -12.63 13.15
CA GLY A 375 -22.13 -11.79 12.02
C GLY A 375 -22.76 -12.24 10.71
N SER A 376 -22.67 -13.53 10.38
CA SER A 376 -23.26 -14.10 9.17
C SER A 376 -24.78 -13.99 9.15
N ALA A 377 -25.44 -14.19 10.30
CA ALA A 377 -26.89 -14.07 10.41
C ALA A 377 -27.39 -12.63 10.19
N LEU A 378 -26.63 -11.64 10.67
CA LEU A 378 -27.01 -10.22 10.60
C LEU A 378 -26.70 -9.57 9.26
N ALA A 379 -25.67 -10.02 8.56
CA ALA A 379 -25.23 -9.43 7.29
C ALA A 379 -26.32 -9.38 6.21
N GLY A 380 -27.32 -10.27 6.27
CA GLY A 380 -28.46 -10.25 5.36
C GLY A 380 -29.36 -9.01 5.49
N ASN A 381 -29.32 -8.33 6.64
CA ASN A 381 -30.22 -7.22 6.98
C ASN A 381 -29.59 -5.83 6.74
N GLY A 382 -28.43 -5.74 6.09
CA GLY A 382 -27.71 -4.49 5.85
C GLY A 382 -26.33 -4.44 6.50
N PRO A 383 -25.72 -3.24 6.59
CA PRO A 383 -24.42 -3.07 7.24
C PRO A 383 -24.45 -3.44 8.73
N VAL A 384 -23.38 -4.07 9.20
CA VAL A 384 -23.18 -4.40 10.61
C VAL A 384 -22.24 -3.37 11.23
N ALA A 385 -22.80 -2.45 12.01
CA ALA A 385 -22.02 -1.51 12.81
C ALA A 385 -21.52 -2.20 14.09
N LEU A 386 -20.28 -1.91 14.48
CA LEU A 386 -19.67 -2.50 15.67
C LEU A 386 -19.62 -1.52 16.83
N GLY A 387 -19.89 -2.04 18.01
CA GLY A 387 -19.75 -1.37 19.29
C GLY A 387 -19.26 -2.32 20.35
N GLU A 388 -18.86 -1.75 21.48
CA GLU A 388 -18.26 -2.49 22.57
C GLU A 388 -18.51 -1.79 23.91
N VAL A 389 -18.52 -2.58 24.98
CA VAL A 389 -18.67 -2.10 26.36
C VAL A 389 -17.79 -2.94 27.27
N GLY A 390 -16.83 -2.31 27.94
CA GLY A 390 -16.02 -2.99 28.95
C GLY A 390 -15.12 -2.04 29.69
N VAL A 391 -15.25 -1.96 31.01
CA VAL A 391 -14.36 -1.09 31.78
C VAL A 391 -12.91 -1.62 31.68
N GLY A 392 -12.01 -0.77 31.19
CA GLY A 392 -10.59 -1.10 31.00
C GLY A 392 -10.19 -1.56 29.59
N ASN A 393 -11.16 -1.78 28.70
CA ASN A 393 -11.00 -2.18 27.29
C ASN A 393 -9.97 -1.35 26.51
N THR A 394 -9.87 -0.03 26.74
CA THR A 394 -8.91 0.84 26.02
C THR A 394 -7.46 0.44 26.28
N THR A 395 -7.15 -0.07 27.47
CA THR A 395 -5.82 -0.59 27.82
C THR A 395 -5.58 -1.93 27.13
N VAL A 396 -6.59 -2.79 27.09
CA VAL A 396 -6.58 -4.08 26.40
C VAL A 396 -6.35 -3.88 24.90
N ALA A 397 -7.17 -3.05 24.25
CA ALA A 397 -7.07 -2.75 22.83
C ALA A 397 -5.74 -2.08 22.46
N ALA A 398 -5.21 -1.19 23.31
CA ALA A 398 -3.87 -0.62 23.13
C ALA A 398 -2.77 -1.69 23.22
N THR A 399 -2.88 -2.63 24.16
CA THR A 399 -1.93 -3.75 24.31
C THR A 399 -1.93 -4.65 23.07
N VAL A 400 -3.11 -5.05 22.60
CA VAL A 400 -3.27 -5.85 21.37
C VAL A 400 -2.68 -5.10 20.17
N THR A 401 -2.96 -3.80 20.05
CA THR A 401 -2.40 -2.96 18.98
C THR A 401 -0.87 -2.91 19.01
N ALA A 402 -0.28 -2.72 20.19
CA ALA A 402 1.17 -2.65 20.34
C ALA A 402 1.86 -3.92 19.82
N VAL A 403 1.31 -5.09 20.17
CA VAL A 403 1.88 -6.38 19.73
C VAL A 403 1.64 -6.62 18.24
N LEU A 404 0.44 -6.32 17.71
CA LEU A 404 0.12 -6.51 16.29
C LEU A 404 0.91 -5.60 15.35
N LEU A 405 1.29 -4.41 15.80
CA LEU A 405 1.98 -3.40 14.99
C LEU A 405 3.47 -3.22 15.35
N GLY A 406 3.96 -3.90 16.40
CA GLY A 406 5.33 -3.75 16.88
C GLY A 406 5.63 -2.37 17.47
N LEU A 407 4.64 -1.75 18.12
CA LEU A 407 4.74 -0.41 18.70
C LEU A 407 5.01 -0.47 20.21
N SER A 408 5.60 0.60 20.75
CA SER A 408 5.83 0.78 22.19
C SER A 408 4.56 1.17 22.94
N ALA A 409 4.56 0.97 24.27
CA ALA A 409 3.48 1.44 25.15
C ALA A 409 3.26 2.96 25.06
N GLU A 410 4.31 3.74 24.83
CA GLU A 410 4.23 5.19 24.68
C GLU A 410 3.45 5.60 23.44
N GLU A 411 3.58 4.84 22.35
CA GLU A 411 2.92 5.10 21.08
C GLU A 411 1.43 4.77 21.11
N VAL A 412 1.02 3.74 21.87
CA VAL A 412 -0.36 3.25 21.86
C VAL A 412 -1.23 3.77 23.00
N VAL A 413 -0.67 4.09 24.17
CA VAL A 413 -1.47 4.44 25.35
C VAL A 413 -2.02 5.86 25.23
N GLY A 414 -3.35 5.94 25.15
CA GLY A 414 -4.13 7.18 25.23
C GLY A 414 -4.65 7.49 26.63
N ARG A 415 -5.44 8.56 26.75
CA ARG A 415 -6.10 8.96 28.00
C ARG A 415 -7.39 8.18 28.29
N GLY A 416 -7.95 7.40 27.36
CA GLY A 416 -9.22 6.70 27.59
C GLY A 416 -10.38 7.65 27.96
N SER A 417 -11.37 7.10 28.67
CA SER A 417 -12.60 7.81 29.03
C SER A 417 -12.41 8.97 30.03
N ALA A 418 -11.33 9.00 30.83
CA ALA A 418 -11.05 10.09 31.79
C ALA A 418 -9.67 10.04 32.49
N ALA A 419 -8.62 9.41 31.93
CA ALA A 419 -7.38 9.18 32.69
C ALA A 419 -6.59 10.47 33.00
N ASP A 420 -6.17 10.61 34.26
CA ASP A 420 -5.14 11.55 34.68
C ASP A 420 -3.73 11.05 34.30
N ALA A 421 -2.70 11.84 34.61
CA ALA A 421 -1.31 11.50 34.29
C ALA A 421 -0.84 10.21 34.99
N ALA A 422 -1.25 9.99 36.24
CA ALA A 422 -0.85 8.82 37.02
C ALA A 422 -1.50 7.54 36.47
N MET A 423 -2.76 7.62 36.05
CA MET A 423 -3.49 6.53 35.41
C MET A 423 -2.91 6.20 34.02
N ALA A 424 -2.53 7.21 33.24
CA ALA A 424 -1.82 6.98 31.98
C ALA A 424 -0.49 6.25 32.20
N GLU A 425 0.22 6.55 33.29
CA GLU A 425 1.46 5.84 33.64
C GLU A 425 1.20 4.38 34.03
N ARG A 426 0.19 4.12 34.87
CA ARG A 426 -0.22 2.74 35.20
C ARG A 426 -0.63 1.95 33.95
N LYS A 427 -1.31 2.58 32.99
CA LYS A 427 -1.62 1.97 31.69
C LYS A 427 -0.36 1.60 30.91
N ARG A 428 0.62 2.50 30.81
CA ARG A 428 1.89 2.22 30.11
C ARG A 428 2.65 1.08 30.76
N ASP A 429 2.69 1.04 32.08
CA ASP A 429 3.32 -0.05 32.83
C ASP A 429 2.64 -1.40 32.54
N VAL A 430 1.31 -1.45 32.63
CA VAL A 430 0.52 -2.64 32.28
C VAL A 430 0.81 -3.12 30.85
N VAL A 431 0.74 -2.22 29.86
CA VAL A 431 1.00 -2.54 28.44
C VAL A 431 2.44 -3.04 28.27
N THR A 432 3.42 -2.40 28.90
CA THR A 432 4.83 -2.78 28.83
C THR A 432 5.06 -4.18 29.40
N ARG A 433 4.49 -4.48 30.57
CA ARG A 433 4.58 -5.80 31.20
C ARG A 433 3.92 -6.88 30.34
N ALA A 434 2.77 -6.58 29.75
CA ALA A 434 2.05 -7.49 28.88
C ALA A 434 2.82 -7.82 27.59
N ILE A 435 3.35 -6.81 26.91
CA ILE A 435 4.21 -6.98 25.71
C ILE A 435 5.43 -7.84 26.06
N ARG A 436 6.09 -7.57 27.19
CA ARG A 436 7.24 -8.35 27.64
C ARG A 436 6.87 -9.81 27.90
N ARG A 437 5.73 -10.08 28.55
CA ARG A 437 5.27 -11.43 28.86
C ARG A 437 5.10 -12.27 27.59
N VAL A 438 4.44 -11.71 26.58
CA VAL A 438 4.05 -12.49 25.40
C VAL A 438 5.12 -12.55 24.31
N GLY A 439 6.02 -11.56 24.25
CA GLY A 439 6.99 -11.42 23.18
C GLY A 439 6.32 -11.29 21.81
N ARG A 440 6.96 -11.85 20.78
CA ARG A 440 6.42 -11.86 19.42
C ARG A 440 5.40 -12.99 19.26
N ILE A 441 4.15 -12.65 19.01
CA ILE A 441 3.07 -13.59 18.71
C ILE A 441 2.72 -13.51 17.21
N ALA A 442 2.32 -14.64 16.61
CA ALA A 442 1.83 -14.69 15.24
C ALA A 442 0.31 -14.45 15.16
N GLY A 443 -0.10 -13.58 14.23
CA GLY A 443 -1.49 -13.45 13.78
C GLY A 443 -2.51 -13.10 14.87
N HIS A 444 -3.68 -13.74 14.81
CA HIS A 444 -4.84 -13.51 15.70
C HIS A 444 -4.69 -13.99 17.15
N ASP A 445 -3.70 -14.84 17.45
CA ASP A 445 -3.50 -15.40 18.80
C ASP A 445 -3.25 -14.30 19.85
N VAL A 446 -2.85 -13.10 19.40
CA VAL A 446 -2.77 -11.89 20.24
C VAL A 446 -4.10 -11.59 20.95
N VAL A 447 -5.25 -11.76 20.29
CA VAL A 447 -6.56 -11.50 20.91
C VAL A 447 -6.84 -12.49 22.04
N ARG A 448 -6.52 -13.77 21.85
CA ARG A 448 -6.66 -14.79 22.88
C ARG A 448 -5.79 -14.49 24.10
N ARG A 449 -4.52 -14.11 23.86
CA ARG A 449 -3.53 -13.95 24.94
C ARG A 449 -3.62 -12.61 25.67
N LEU A 450 -4.03 -11.54 25.00
CA LEU A 450 -3.98 -10.16 25.52
C LEU A 450 -5.30 -9.39 25.42
N GLY A 451 -6.30 -9.93 24.72
CA GLY A 451 -7.56 -9.26 24.45
C GLY A 451 -8.59 -9.43 25.57
N GLY A 452 -9.84 -9.59 25.15
CA GLY A 452 -11.00 -9.81 26.02
C GLY A 452 -12.08 -10.57 25.26
N GLY A 453 -13.15 -10.95 25.97
CA GLY A 453 -14.23 -11.72 25.37
C GLY A 453 -14.94 -10.95 24.25
N GLU A 454 -15.15 -9.65 24.46
CA GLU A 454 -15.74 -8.73 23.50
C GLU A 454 -14.87 -8.60 22.24
N LEU A 455 -13.54 -8.52 22.37
CA LEU A 455 -12.66 -8.48 21.19
C LEU A 455 -12.72 -9.79 20.39
N ALA A 456 -12.78 -10.94 21.07
CA ALA A 456 -12.90 -12.25 20.42
C ALA A 456 -14.22 -12.40 19.65
N VAL A 457 -15.34 -12.01 20.28
CA VAL A 457 -16.66 -11.97 19.62
C VAL A 457 -16.63 -11.02 18.43
N LEU A 458 -16.14 -9.78 18.58
CA LEU A 458 -16.12 -8.80 17.50
C LEU A 458 -15.23 -9.23 16.34
N THR A 459 -14.08 -9.86 16.60
CA THR A 459 -13.27 -10.49 15.54
C THR A 459 -14.07 -11.55 14.80
N GLY A 460 -14.86 -12.36 15.51
CA GLY A 460 -15.78 -13.33 14.91
C GLY A 460 -16.86 -12.66 14.06
N VAL A 461 -17.52 -11.61 14.57
CA VAL A 461 -18.56 -10.86 13.85
C VAL A 461 -18.00 -10.31 12.54
N VAL A 462 -16.82 -9.70 12.57
CA VAL A 462 -16.15 -9.19 11.36
C VAL A 462 -15.96 -10.31 10.33
N MET A 463 -15.49 -11.48 10.76
CA MET A 463 -15.27 -12.62 9.86
C MET A 463 -16.58 -13.16 9.28
N GLY A 464 -17.61 -13.35 10.11
CA GLY A 464 -18.90 -13.85 9.67
C GLY A 464 -19.58 -12.92 8.65
N VAL A 465 -19.51 -11.60 8.88
CA VAL A 465 -20.02 -10.62 7.91
C VAL A 465 -19.24 -10.68 6.58
N ALA A 466 -17.92 -10.82 6.63
CA ALA A 466 -17.10 -10.93 5.42
C ALA A 466 -17.36 -12.25 4.66
N GLU A 467 -17.58 -13.37 5.38
CA GLU A 467 -17.93 -14.68 4.82
C GLU A 467 -19.20 -14.63 3.97
N THR A 468 -20.15 -13.75 4.29
CA THR A 468 -21.40 -13.56 3.52
C THR A 468 -21.34 -12.42 2.52
N GLY A 469 -20.19 -11.74 2.36
CA GLY A 469 -20.06 -10.59 1.48
C GLY A 469 -20.62 -9.28 2.03
N GLY A 470 -20.92 -9.18 3.33
CA GLY A 470 -21.55 -8.02 3.94
C GLY A 470 -20.58 -6.86 4.21
N VAL A 471 -21.10 -5.79 4.83
CA VAL A 471 -20.34 -4.58 5.18
C VAL A 471 -20.24 -4.45 6.70
N VAL A 472 -19.03 -4.18 7.19
CA VAL A 472 -18.76 -3.90 8.60
C VAL A 472 -18.38 -2.43 8.79
N VAL A 473 -19.06 -1.73 9.69
CA VAL A 473 -18.74 -0.33 10.05
C VAL A 473 -18.08 -0.29 11.42
N LEU A 474 -16.82 0.14 11.45
CA LEU A 474 -15.98 0.22 12.64
C LEU A 474 -16.25 1.52 13.42
N ASP A 475 -16.22 1.45 14.75
CA ASP A 475 -16.35 2.61 15.62
C ASP A 475 -14.97 3.15 16.06
N GLY A 476 -14.43 2.60 17.15
CA GLY A 476 -13.21 3.08 17.78
C GLY A 476 -12.07 2.05 17.77
N LEU A 477 -11.08 2.28 18.63
CA LEU A 477 -9.89 1.45 18.72
C LEU A 477 -10.21 -0.04 18.92
N ALA A 478 -11.10 -0.38 19.84
CA ALA A 478 -11.44 -1.76 20.18
C ALA A 478 -12.07 -2.51 18.99
N THR A 479 -13.07 -1.92 18.32
CA THR A 479 -13.68 -2.52 17.12
C THR A 479 -12.67 -2.63 15.97
N SER A 480 -11.82 -1.63 15.79
CA SER A 480 -10.83 -1.60 14.71
C SER A 480 -9.69 -2.60 14.94
N VAL A 481 -9.25 -2.81 16.18
CA VAL A 481 -8.21 -3.80 16.48
C VAL A 481 -8.76 -5.24 16.35
N SER A 482 -10.03 -5.46 16.67
CA SER A 482 -10.72 -6.73 16.37
C SER A 482 -10.79 -7.01 14.87
N ALA A 483 -11.06 -5.99 14.06
CA ALA A 483 -11.03 -6.09 12.60
C ALA A 483 -9.61 -6.32 12.07
N LEU A 484 -8.59 -5.66 12.63
CA LEU A 484 -7.19 -5.92 12.30
C LEU A 484 -6.78 -7.36 12.63
N ALA A 485 -7.23 -7.91 13.75
CA ALA A 485 -7.00 -9.32 14.06
C ALA A 485 -7.66 -10.25 13.02
N ALA A 486 -8.85 -9.91 12.53
CA ALA A 486 -9.51 -10.64 11.45
C ALA A 486 -8.74 -10.55 10.12
N THR A 487 -8.18 -9.40 9.75
CA THR A 487 -7.40 -9.26 8.49
C THR A 487 -6.05 -9.99 8.55
N ARG A 488 -5.49 -10.23 9.75
CA ARG A 488 -4.31 -11.10 9.93
C ARG A 488 -4.61 -12.57 9.66
N LEU A 489 -5.87 -12.99 9.79
CA LEU A 489 -6.34 -14.33 9.41
C LEU A 489 -6.74 -14.39 7.93
N GLU A 490 -7.57 -13.44 7.52
CA GLU A 490 -8.20 -13.40 6.21
C GLU A 490 -8.02 -12.00 5.62
N PRO A 491 -6.93 -11.74 4.86
CA PRO A 491 -6.66 -10.41 4.31
C PRO A 491 -7.81 -9.80 3.49
N ALA A 492 -8.64 -10.63 2.83
CA ALA A 492 -9.78 -10.15 2.05
C ALA A 492 -10.88 -9.49 2.90
N VAL A 493 -10.91 -9.72 4.22
CA VAL A 493 -11.79 -9.02 5.16
C VAL A 493 -11.69 -7.51 5.00
N ALA A 494 -10.50 -6.98 4.68
CA ALA A 494 -10.29 -5.54 4.53
C ALA A 494 -11.25 -4.88 3.53
N ALA A 495 -11.68 -5.61 2.49
CA ALA A 495 -12.64 -5.10 1.50
C ALA A 495 -14.01 -4.77 2.11
N HIS A 496 -14.41 -5.46 3.18
CA HIS A 496 -15.70 -5.35 3.86
C HIS A 496 -15.73 -4.26 4.94
N LEU A 497 -14.58 -3.70 5.29
CA LEU A 497 -14.45 -2.77 6.39
C LEU A 497 -14.65 -1.31 5.94
N VAL A 498 -15.45 -0.58 6.71
CA VAL A 498 -15.60 0.87 6.65
C VAL A 498 -15.18 1.46 7.99
N ALA A 499 -14.25 2.41 7.98
CA ALA A 499 -13.91 3.16 9.18
C ALA A 499 -14.97 4.23 9.44
N GLY A 500 -15.81 4.03 10.45
CA GLY A 500 -16.89 4.96 10.77
C GLY A 500 -16.39 6.29 11.32
N GLN A 501 -15.47 6.25 12.30
CA GLN A 501 -14.87 7.46 12.86
C GLN A 501 -13.36 7.34 13.15
N ARG A 502 -12.72 8.47 13.40
CA ARG A 502 -11.44 8.55 14.10
C ARG A 502 -11.64 8.86 15.59
N SER A 503 -11.63 7.80 16.40
CA SER A 503 -11.56 7.95 17.87
C SER A 503 -10.35 8.78 18.31
N ARG A 504 -10.49 9.44 19.47
CA ARG A 504 -9.41 10.20 20.15
C ARG A 504 -8.28 9.31 20.69
N GLU A 505 -8.45 7.99 20.74
CA GLU A 505 -7.40 7.08 21.19
C GLU A 505 -6.17 7.14 20.28
N ARG A 506 -4.99 7.33 20.88
CA ARG A 506 -3.73 7.57 20.16
C ARG A 506 -3.40 6.43 19.20
N ALA A 507 -3.61 5.19 19.62
CA ALA A 507 -3.38 4.00 18.82
C ALA A 507 -4.30 3.88 17.58
N HIS A 508 -5.49 4.51 17.58
CA HIS A 508 -6.49 4.24 16.56
C HIS A 508 -6.02 4.64 15.15
N ALA A 509 -5.34 5.78 15.03
CA ALA A 509 -4.78 6.22 13.75
C ALA A 509 -3.72 5.25 13.19
N HIS A 510 -3.00 4.53 14.05
CA HIS A 510 -2.05 3.50 13.62
C HIS A 510 -2.80 2.27 13.09
N VAL A 511 -3.86 1.84 13.77
CA VAL A 511 -4.71 0.71 13.33
C VAL A 511 -5.40 1.01 12.01
N LEU A 512 -5.99 2.20 11.84
CA LEU A 512 -6.63 2.59 10.57
C LEU A 512 -5.63 2.63 9.41
N ARG A 513 -4.39 3.09 9.66
CA ARG A 513 -3.32 3.08 8.65
C ARG A 513 -2.93 1.66 8.24
N GLU A 514 -2.78 0.74 9.20
CA GLU A 514 -2.47 -0.67 8.91
C GLU A 514 -3.63 -1.33 8.14
N LEU A 515 -4.88 -0.99 8.47
CA LEU A 515 -6.07 -1.48 7.75
C LEU A 515 -6.24 -0.85 6.36
N GLY A 516 -5.49 0.21 6.03
CA GLY A 516 -5.66 0.97 4.79
C GLY A 516 -7.00 1.71 4.70
N LEU A 517 -7.55 2.16 5.83
CA LEU A 517 -8.87 2.81 5.89
C LEU A 517 -8.76 4.29 6.26
N GLU A 518 -9.49 5.11 5.52
CA GLU A 518 -9.75 6.51 5.87
C GLU A 518 -11.12 6.62 6.59
N PRO A 519 -11.21 7.29 7.75
CA PRO A 519 -12.44 7.39 8.52
C PRO A 519 -13.44 8.38 7.90
N LEU A 520 -14.73 8.04 7.91
CA LEU A 520 -15.80 8.93 7.45
C LEU A 520 -15.98 10.16 8.35
N LEU A 521 -15.74 10.01 9.67
CA LEU A 521 -15.97 11.05 10.67
C LEU A 521 -14.72 11.32 11.52
N ASP A 522 -14.23 12.56 11.60
CA ASP A 522 -13.19 12.97 12.56
C ASP A 522 -13.75 13.97 13.57
N LEU A 523 -14.71 13.51 14.37
CA LEU A 523 -15.44 14.33 15.35
C LEU A 523 -14.82 14.28 16.76
N ARG A 524 -13.69 13.56 16.93
CA ARG A 524 -13.00 13.34 18.21
C ARG A 524 -13.91 12.69 19.28
N LEU A 525 -14.75 11.75 18.87
CA LEU A 525 -15.68 11.05 19.77
C LEU A 525 -14.92 10.12 20.72
N ARG A 526 -15.57 9.83 21.86
CA ARG A 526 -15.07 8.93 22.92
C ARG A 526 -16.20 8.20 23.67
N ALA A 527 -17.38 8.14 23.07
CA ALA A 527 -18.56 7.56 23.71
C ALA A 527 -18.41 6.05 23.92
N GLY A 528 -17.75 5.35 22.99
CA GLY A 528 -17.81 3.89 22.92
C GLY A 528 -19.17 3.43 22.41
N GLU A 529 -19.56 2.20 22.75
CA GLU A 529 -20.89 1.63 22.47
C GLU A 529 -21.27 1.58 20.97
N GLY A 530 -20.34 1.88 20.05
CA GLY A 530 -20.61 1.90 18.61
C GLY A 530 -21.26 3.17 18.08
N VAL A 531 -21.25 4.26 18.86
CA VAL A 531 -21.90 5.53 18.48
C VAL A 531 -21.35 6.09 17.16
N GLY A 532 -20.03 6.09 16.97
CA GLY A 532 -19.41 6.60 15.74
C GLY A 532 -19.70 5.71 14.53
N ALA A 533 -19.73 4.39 14.72
CA ALA A 533 -20.16 3.46 13.66
C ALA A 533 -21.63 3.69 13.28
N ALA A 534 -22.54 3.83 14.25
CA ALA A 534 -23.95 4.09 13.99
C ALA A 534 -24.17 5.40 13.22
N LEU A 535 -23.50 6.50 13.61
CA LEU A 535 -23.58 7.78 12.90
C LEU A 535 -23.03 7.66 11.47
N ALA A 536 -21.90 6.98 11.29
CA ALA A 536 -21.31 6.74 9.99
C ALA A 536 -22.23 5.91 9.07
N THR A 537 -22.93 4.90 9.60
CA THR A 537 -23.92 4.15 8.82
C THR A 537 -25.07 5.03 8.35
N GLY A 538 -25.49 6.01 9.15
CA GLY A 538 -26.44 7.05 8.72
C GLY A 538 -25.94 7.84 7.51
N VAL A 539 -24.68 8.31 7.56
CA VAL A 539 -24.03 9.03 6.44
C VAL A 539 -23.92 8.17 5.19
N ILE A 540 -23.58 6.88 5.35
CA ILE A 540 -23.53 5.92 4.23
C ILE A 540 -24.91 5.80 3.57
N ARG A 541 -25.98 5.64 4.36
CA ARG A 541 -27.35 5.54 3.85
C ARG A 541 -27.77 6.80 3.10
N ASP A 542 -27.46 7.98 3.65
CA ASP A 542 -27.76 9.24 2.99
C ASP A 542 -26.99 9.36 1.66
N GLY A 543 -25.72 8.94 1.64
CA GLY A 543 -24.91 8.86 0.41
C GLY A 543 -25.49 7.92 -0.65
N LEU A 544 -25.96 6.73 -0.26
CA LEU A 544 -26.65 5.81 -1.16
C LEU A 544 -27.96 6.39 -1.69
N ALA A 545 -28.74 7.05 -0.82
CA ALA A 545 -29.99 7.71 -1.21
C ALA A 545 -29.74 8.86 -2.21
N LEU A 546 -28.66 9.64 -1.99
CA LEU A 546 -28.22 10.67 -2.94
C LEU A 546 -27.88 10.04 -4.30
N ARG A 547 -27.05 8.99 -4.35
CA ARG A 547 -26.69 8.31 -5.61
C ARG A 547 -27.90 7.69 -6.33
N ALA A 548 -28.93 7.29 -5.59
CA ALA A 548 -30.16 6.74 -6.16
C ALA A 548 -31.10 7.84 -6.70
N GLY A 549 -31.18 8.99 -6.03
CA GLY A 549 -32.11 10.08 -6.37
C GLY A 549 -31.55 11.14 -7.32
N VAL A 550 -30.23 11.29 -7.43
CA VAL A 550 -29.59 12.24 -8.34
C VAL A 550 -29.87 11.86 -9.80
N ALA A 551 -30.10 12.88 -10.62
CA ALA A 551 -30.35 12.70 -12.05
C ALA A 551 -29.17 12.01 -12.74
N ARG A 552 -29.45 11.19 -13.76
CA ARG A 552 -28.42 10.52 -14.56
C ARG A 552 -28.25 11.18 -15.91
N THR A 553 -27.04 11.12 -16.43
CA THR A 553 -26.70 11.56 -17.78
C THR A 553 -26.87 10.43 -18.78
N THR A 554 -27.28 10.74 -19.99
CA THR A 554 -27.19 9.84 -21.14
C THR A 554 -25.97 10.18 -21.98
N PRO A 555 -25.37 9.18 -22.66
CA PRO A 555 -24.32 9.40 -23.66
C PRO A 555 -24.68 10.49 -24.68
#